data_AF-A0A943PJ44-F1
#
_entry.id   AF-A0A943PJ44-F1
#
_cell.length_a   1.000
_cell.length_b   1.000
_cell.length_c   1.000
_cell.angle_alpha   90.00
_cell.angle_beta   90.00
_cell.angle_gamma   90.00
#
_symmetry.space_group_name_H-M   'P 1'
#
loop_
_entity.id
_entity.type
_entity.pdbx_description
1 polymer ?
#
loop_
_entity_poly.entity_id
_entity_poly.type
_entity_poly.pdbx_seq_one_letter_code
_entity_poly.pdbx_strand_id
1 'polypeptide(L)'
;MNFLTKLFKKKPVVEIPPMHSWETVVEMMYDKYLDAFSDEVVKVIYSKDRWMRYVVLKDEKEFFTYQLEAIYQYDEDEWKYICSHDNVLPAMWEPFRGIVGKSVFENIDELLNELKAEPEYKQYF
;
A
#
# COMPACT_ATOMS: atom_id res chain seq x y z
N MET A 1 33.06 -48.95 1.82
CA MET A 1 31.63 -48.61 1.97
C MET A 1 31.53 -47.34 2.80
N ASN A 2 30.96 -46.27 2.25
CA ASN A 2 30.15 -45.23 2.94
C ASN A 2 29.97 -43.99 2.07
N PHE A 3 29.52 -44.18 0.83
CA PHE A 3 29.20 -43.10 -0.12
C PHE A 3 27.71 -42.68 -0.09
N LEU A 4 26.93 -43.12 0.90
CA LEU A 4 25.46 -43.01 0.88
C LEU A 4 24.84 -42.11 1.97
N THR A 5 25.60 -41.46 2.85
CA THR A 5 25.02 -40.64 3.93
C THR A 5 24.75 -39.18 3.58
N LYS A 6 24.91 -38.75 2.32
CA LYS A 6 24.85 -37.33 1.94
C LYS A 6 23.63 -36.88 1.12
N LEU A 7 22.57 -37.68 1.03
CA LEU A 7 21.47 -37.41 0.08
C LEU A 7 20.15 -36.89 0.67
N PHE A 8 20.03 -36.69 1.98
CA PHE A 8 18.80 -36.10 2.56
C PHE A 8 19.10 -35.11 3.67
N LYS A 9 19.74 -33.98 3.33
CA LYS A 9 19.49 -32.77 4.12
C LYS A 9 18.05 -32.37 3.82
N LYS A 10 17.12 -32.63 4.75
CA LYS A 10 15.80 -31.98 4.73
C LYS A 10 16.05 -30.50 4.49
N LYS A 11 15.37 -29.90 3.50
CA LYS A 11 15.35 -28.45 3.37
C LYS A 11 15.03 -27.89 4.77
N PRO A 12 15.77 -26.89 5.27
CA PRO A 12 15.39 -26.24 6.51
C PRO A 12 13.92 -25.85 6.36
N VAL A 13 13.11 -26.18 7.37
CA VAL A 13 11.76 -25.65 7.45
C VAL A 13 11.98 -24.14 7.52
N VAL A 14 11.65 -23.43 6.44
CA VAL A 14 11.62 -21.98 6.47
C VAL A 14 10.45 -21.68 7.39
N GLU A 15 10.75 -21.29 8.63
CA GLU A 15 9.73 -20.84 9.57
C GLU A 15 9.12 -19.58 8.95
N ILE A 16 7.87 -19.70 8.49
CA ILE A 16 7.11 -18.56 7.98
C ILE A 16 6.85 -17.66 9.19
N PRO A 17 7.29 -16.39 9.16
CA PRO A 17 7.02 -15.46 10.24
C PRO A 17 5.50 -15.34 10.43
N PRO A 18 5.02 -15.18 11.68
CA PRO A 18 3.58 -15.03 11.92
C PRO A 18 3.04 -13.77 11.23
N MET A 19 1.74 -13.79 10.94
CA MET A 19 1.03 -12.60 10.49
C MET A 19 1.12 -11.48 11.53
N HIS A 20 1.39 -10.27 11.07
CA HIS A 20 1.37 -9.08 11.93
C HIS A 20 -0.07 -8.71 12.28
N SER A 21 -0.28 -8.13 13.47
CA SER A 21 -1.60 -7.57 13.82
C SER A 21 -1.95 -6.41 12.91
N TRP A 22 -3.24 -6.15 12.69
CA TRP A 22 -3.71 -5.06 11.85
C TRP A 22 -3.09 -3.70 12.24
N GLU A 23 -3.05 -3.38 13.52
CA GLU A 23 -2.50 -2.12 14.02
C GLU A 23 -1.01 -2.00 13.70
N THR A 24 -0.27 -3.11 13.80
CA THR A 24 1.15 -3.16 13.45
C THR A 24 1.34 -2.97 11.94
N VAL A 25 0.49 -3.59 11.13
CA VAL A 25 0.50 -3.41 9.67
C VAL A 25 0.26 -1.95 9.30
N VAL A 26 -0.75 -1.29 9.87
CA VAL A 26 -1.04 0.12 9.61
C VAL A 26 0.16 1.01 9.90
N GLU A 27 0.83 0.81 11.05
CA GLU A 27 2.03 1.58 11.40
C GLU A 27 3.22 1.28 10.47
N MET A 28 3.42 0.01 10.07
CA MET A 28 4.48 -0.37 9.13
C MET A 28 4.28 0.25 7.73
N MET A 29 3.03 0.45 7.32
CA MET A 29 2.66 0.98 6.00
C MET A 29 2.65 2.51 5.92
N TYR A 30 2.73 3.20 7.06
CA TYR A 30 2.72 4.66 7.11
C TYR A 30 3.87 5.27 6.32
N ASP A 31 3.55 6.18 5.39
CA ASP A 31 4.47 6.84 4.45
C ASP A 31 5.31 5.86 3.58
N LYS A 32 4.82 4.64 3.38
CA LYS A 32 5.43 3.66 2.45
C LYS A 32 4.80 3.72 1.07
N TYR A 33 5.61 3.35 0.07
CA TYR A 33 5.20 3.20 -1.34
C TYR A 33 4.40 4.41 -1.85
N LEU A 34 5.01 5.59 -1.74
CA LEU A 34 4.49 6.85 -2.28
C LEU A 34 4.96 7.09 -3.72
N ASP A 35 5.35 6.04 -4.44
CA ASP A 35 5.78 6.15 -5.82
C ASP A 35 4.56 6.01 -6.74
N ALA A 36 4.27 7.07 -7.50
CA ALA A 36 3.14 7.16 -8.43
C ALA A 36 3.61 7.21 -9.88
N PHE A 37 4.66 6.45 -10.22
CA PHE A 37 5.24 6.37 -11.56
C PHE A 37 5.78 7.73 -12.06
N SER A 38 5.10 8.36 -13.03
CA SER A 38 5.50 9.62 -13.66
C SER A 38 5.06 10.86 -12.89
N ASP A 39 4.12 10.70 -11.95
CA ASP A 39 3.46 11.84 -11.32
C ASP A 39 4.14 12.18 -9.98
N GLU A 40 4.23 13.47 -9.69
CA GLU A 40 4.76 13.97 -8.42
C GLU A 40 3.70 13.81 -7.31
N VAL A 41 4.05 13.15 -6.20
CA VAL A 41 3.22 13.17 -4.99
C VAL A 41 3.39 14.51 -4.28
N VAL A 42 2.37 15.37 -4.39
CA VAL A 42 2.41 16.71 -3.79
C VAL A 42 1.81 16.74 -2.38
N LYS A 43 0.88 15.82 -2.06
CA LYS A 43 0.25 15.75 -0.74
C LYS A 43 -0.32 14.37 -0.46
N VAL A 44 -0.19 13.93 0.79
CA VAL A 44 -0.87 12.73 1.29
C VAL A 44 -1.77 13.15 2.44
N ILE A 45 -3.02 12.71 2.42
CA ILE A 45 -4.00 12.93 3.48
C ILE A 45 -4.40 11.57 3.99
N TYR A 46 -4.18 11.27 5.26
CA TYR A 46 -4.55 10.00 5.88
C TYR A 46 -5.92 10.06 6.56
N SER A 47 -6.63 8.94 6.58
CA SER A 47 -7.83 8.78 7.42
C SER A 47 -7.46 8.85 8.91
N LYS A 48 -8.47 9.02 9.77
CA LYS A 48 -8.27 9.15 11.24
C LYS A 48 -7.51 7.96 11.84
N ASP A 49 -7.71 6.79 11.27
CA ASP A 49 -7.14 5.48 11.64
C ASP A 49 -6.03 5.02 10.68
N ARG A 50 -5.62 5.88 9.73
CA ARG A 50 -4.45 5.73 8.84
C ARG A 50 -4.44 4.52 7.90
N TRP A 51 -5.50 3.72 7.81
CA TRP A 51 -5.56 2.62 6.84
C TRP A 51 -6.05 3.06 5.45
N MET A 52 -6.56 4.29 5.33
CA MET A 52 -6.83 4.90 4.03
C MET A 52 -5.99 6.16 3.87
N ARG A 53 -5.72 6.50 2.61
CA ARG A 53 -5.11 7.78 2.24
C ARG A 53 -5.62 8.30 0.91
N TYR A 54 -5.74 9.61 0.81
CA TYR A 54 -5.74 10.29 -0.47
C TYR A 54 -4.31 10.67 -0.83
N VAL A 55 -3.84 10.22 -1.98
CA VAL A 55 -2.58 10.64 -2.58
C VAL A 55 -2.93 11.67 -3.65
N VAL A 56 -2.50 12.92 -3.45
CA VAL A 56 -2.65 13.99 -4.43
C VAL A 56 -1.41 14.01 -5.30
N LEU A 57 -1.65 13.95 -6.60
CA LEU A 57 -0.66 13.79 -7.65
C LEU A 57 -0.65 15.02 -8.55
N LYS A 58 0.50 15.32 -9.12
CA LYS A 58 0.68 16.36 -10.11
C LYS A 58 1.45 15.81 -11.32
N ASP A 59 0.89 15.97 -12.50
CA ASP A 59 1.51 15.50 -13.74
C ASP A 59 2.54 16.52 -14.29
N GLU A 60 3.30 16.10 -15.31
CA GLU A 60 4.31 16.94 -15.98
C GLU A 60 3.72 18.19 -16.68
N LYS A 61 2.39 18.23 -16.87
CA LYS A 61 1.66 19.35 -17.47
C LYS A 61 1.08 20.30 -16.43
N GLU A 62 1.47 20.14 -15.16
CA GLU A 62 1.03 20.95 -14.03
C GLU A 62 -0.45 20.75 -13.66
N PHE A 63 -1.10 19.68 -14.12
CA PHE A 63 -2.44 19.33 -13.68
C PHE A 63 -2.40 18.45 -12.44
N PHE A 64 -3.44 18.58 -11.61
CA PHE A 64 -3.59 17.84 -10.38
C PHE A 64 -4.66 16.75 -10.50
N THR A 65 -4.41 15.61 -9.88
CA THR A 65 -5.41 14.57 -9.65
C THR A 65 -5.19 13.91 -8.29
N TYR A 66 -6.04 12.96 -7.92
CA TYR A 66 -5.89 12.23 -6.68
C TYR A 66 -6.29 10.76 -6.80
N GLN A 67 -5.72 9.93 -5.94
CA GLN A 67 -6.08 8.54 -5.78
C GLN A 67 -6.48 8.28 -4.33
N LEU A 68 -7.64 7.64 -4.13
CA LEU A 68 -8.01 7.10 -2.82
C LEU A 68 -7.47 5.68 -2.72
N GLU A 69 -6.69 5.43 -1.69
CA GLU A 69 -6.05 4.14 -1.44
C GLU A 69 -6.42 3.61 -0.06
N ALA A 70 -6.40 2.29 0.07
CA ALA A 70 -6.55 1.58 1.33
C ALA A 70 -5.45 0.53 1.47
N ILE A 71 -5.10 0.21 2.71
CA ILE A 71 -4.20 -0.90 3.02
C ILE A 71 -4.92 -2.23 2.71
N TYR A 72 -4.32 -3.02 1.83
CA TYR A 72 -4.62 -4.42 1.63
C TYR A 72 -3.61 -5.27 2.39
N GLN A 73 -4.03 -5.89 3.50
CA GLN A 73 -3.21 -6.84 4.24
C GLN A 73 -3.25 -8.18 3.52
N TYR A 74 -2.07 -8.76 3.28
CA TYR A 74 -1.96 -10.08 2.67
C TYR A 74 -2.61 -11.14 3.56
N ASP A 75 -3.24 -12.13 2.94
CA ASP A 75 -3.68 -13.32 3.67
C ASP A 75 -2.51 -14.27 4.00
N GLU A 76 -2.78 -15.34 4.74
CA GLU A 76 -1.73 -16.30 5.12
C GLU A 76 -1.08 -16.98 3.92
N ASP A 77 -1.82 -17.22 2.84
CA ASP A 77 -1.30 -17.90 1.67
C ASP A 77 -0.40 -16.96 0.86
N GLU A 78 -0.83 -15.72 0.63
CA GLU A 78 -0.03 -14.66 0.03
C GLU A 78 1.25 -14.41 0.85
N TRP A 79 1.12 -14.28 2.18
CA TRP A 79 2.25 -14.02 3.06
C TRP A 79 3.32 -15.13 2.98
N LYS A 80 2.93 -16.41 2.89
CA LYS A 80 3.86 -17.54 2.73
C LYS A 80 4.77 -17.40 1.50
N TYR A 81 4.29 -16.79 0.43
CA TYR A 81 5.06 -16.57 -0.79
C TYR A 81 5.89 -15.29 -0.74
N ILE A 82 5.40 -14.27 -0.04
CA ILE A 82 5.96 -12.94 -0.05
C ILE A 82 7.08 -12.79 1.00
N CYS A 83 6.90 -13.37 2.20
CA CYS A 83 7.76 -13.17 3.36
C CYS A 83 9.18 -13.72 3.21
N SER A 84 9.47 -14.47 2.14
CA SER A 84 10.80 -15.02 1.87
C SER A 84 11.79 -14.00 1.31
N HIS A 85 11.34 -12.80 0.97
CA HIS A 85 12.19 -11.74 0.45
C HIS A 85 12.55 -10.74 1.57
N ASP A 86 13.72 -10.11 1.44
CA ASP A 86 14.19 -9.12 2.40
C ASP A 86 13.35 -7.82 2.31
N ASN A 87 13.07 -7.21 3.47
CA ASN A 87 12.39 -5.91 3.61
C ASN A 87 10.96 -5.84 3.05
N VAL A 88 10.26 -6.96 2.94
CA VAL A 88 8.86 -6.94 2.49
C VAL A 88 7.93 -6.49 3.61
N LEU A 89 6.94 -5.68 3.25
CA LEU A 89 5.85 -5.29 4.12
C LEU A 89 4.71 -6.32 4.08
N PRO A 90 3.99 -6.52 5.19
CA PRO A 90 2.88 -7.48 5.28
C PRO A 90 1.59 -7.03 4.57
N ALA A 91 1.66 -5.95 3.79
CA ALA A 91 0.54 -5.33 3.12
C ALA A 91 1.02 -4.43 1.97
N MET A 92 0.07 -3.96 1.18
CA MET A 92 0.29 -2.95 0.14
C MET A 92 -0.79 -1.88 0.15
N TRP A 93 -0.50 -0.73 -0.45
CA TRP A 93 -1.49 0.29 -0.75
C TRP A 93 -2.16 -0.04 -2.07
N GLU A 94 -3.49 -0.09 -2.09
CA GLU A 94 -4.27 -0.37 -3.29
C GLU A 94 -5.35 0.70 -3.52
N PRO A 95 -5.70 1.01 -4.79
CA PRO A 95 -6.84 1.85 -5.10
C PRO A 95 -8.10 1.32 -4.41
N PHE A 96 -8.77 2.17 -3.64
CA PHE A 96 -9.96 1.78 -2.91
C PHE A 96 -11.05 1.31 -3.87
N ARG A 97 -11.47 0.04 -3.71
CA ARG A 97 -12.45 -0.64 -4.59
C ARG A 97 -12.00 -0.75 -6.06
N GLY A 98 -10.70 -0.69 -6.34
CA GLY A 98 -10.16 -0.77 -7.70
C GLY A 98 -10.53 0.43 -8.58
N ILE A 99 -10.98 1.53 -7.98
CA ILE A 99 -11.33 2.75 -8.73
C ILE A 99 -10.05 3.53 -8.99
N VAL A 100 -9.65 3.53 -10.26
CA VAL A 100 -8.50 4.28 -10.79
C VAL A 100 -9.01 5.31 -11.79
N GLY A 101 -8.45 6.51 -11.74
CA GLY A 101 -8.87 7.64 -12.58
C GLY A 101 -9.91 8.52 -11.89
N LYS A 102 -9.45 9.67 -11.41
CA LYS A 102 -10.28 10.75 -10.88
C LYS A 102 -10.17 11.97 -11.80
N SER A 103 -11.04 12.93 -11.55
CA SER A 103 -11.04 14.23 -12.25
C SER A 103 -9.65 14.87 -12.24
N VAL A 104 -9.39 15.66 -13.27
CA VAL A 104 -8.16 16.43 -13.43
C VAL A 104 -8.48 17.91 -13.15
N PHE A 105 -7.62 18.58 -12.41
CA PHE A 105 -7.80 19.95 -11.93
C PHE A 105 -6.61 20.83 -12.31
N GLU A 106 -6.86 22.10 -12.60
CA GLU A 106 -5.80 23.09 -12.86
C GLU A 106 -5.20 23.65 -11.56
N ASN A 107 -5.91 23.51 -10.43
CA ASN A 107 -5.52 24.06 -9.14
C ASN A 107 -5.72 23.04 -8.02
N ILE A 108 -4.74 22.95 -7.12
CA ILE A 108 -4.81 22.12 -5.92
C ILE A 108 -5.97 22.50 -4.99
N ASP A 109 -6.34 23.78 -4.87
CA ASP A 109 -7.44 24.19 -3.99
C ASP A 109 -8.80 23.65 -4.46
N GLU A 110 -9.03 23.59 -5.77
CA GLU A 110 -10.25 23.01 -6.35
C GLU A 110 -10.31 21.51 -6.06
N LEU A 111 -9.19 20.81 -6.28
CA LEU A 111 -9.07 19.40 -5.95
C LEU A 111 -9.34 19.14 -4.46
N LEU A 112 -8.75 19.93 -3.56
CA LEU A 112 -8.94 19.76 -2.11
C LEU A 112 -10.38 20.03 -1.67
N ASN A 113 -11.11 20.90 -2.37
CA ASN A 113 -12.52 21.14 -2.13
C ASN A 113 -13.39 19.98 -2.64
N GLU A 114 -13.07 19.42 -3.82
CA GLU A 114 -13.72 18.21 -4.33
C GLU A 114 -13.55 17.04 -3.35
N LEU A 115 -12.32 16.81 -2.86
CA LEU A 115 -12.04 15.76 -1.88
C LEU A 115 -12.97 15.86 -0.67
N LYS A 116 -13.14 17.06 -0.08
CA LYS A 116 -14.02 17.26 1.07
C LYS A 116 -15.51 17.01 0.75
N ALA A 117 -15.90 17.04 -0.51
CA ALA A 117 -17.26 16.76 -0.95
C ALA A 117 -17.52 15.26 -1.12
N GLU A 118 -16.50 14.46 -1.41
CA GLU A 118 -16.60 13.00 -1.61
C GLU A 118 -17.20 12.29 -0.37
N PRO A 119 -18.08 11.29 -0.55
CA PRO A 119 -18.65 10.52 0.55
C PRO A 119 -17.58 9.86 1.43
N GLU A 120 -16.55 9.29 0.83
CA GLU A 120 -15.46 8.60 1.51
C GLU A 120 -14.67 9.55 2.41
N TYR A 121 -14.41 10.78 1.95
CA TYR A 121 -13.73 11.79 2.76
C TYR A 121 -14.54 12.09 4.04
N LYS A 122 -15.85 12.32 3.90
CA LYS A 122 -16.72 12.60 5.05
C LYS A 122 -16.83 11.42 6.03
N GLN A 123 -16.69 10.20 5.52
CA GLN A 123 -16.82 8.99 6.32
C GLN A 123 -15.54 8.67 7.09
N TYR A 124 -14.37 8.77 6.45
CA TYR A 124 -13.12 8.24 6.98
C TYR A 124 -12.10 9.31 7.40
N PHE A 125 -12.23 10.54 6.91
CA PHE A 125 -11.28 11.64 7.11
C PHE A 125 -11.87 12.72 8.03
#